data_AF-A0A956YJG1-F1
#
_entry.id   AF-A0A956YJG1-F1
#
_cell.length_a   1.000
_cell.length_b   1.000
_cell.length_c   1.000
_cell.angle_alpha   90.00
_cell.angle_beta   90.00
_cell.angle_gamma   90.00
#
_symmetry.space_group_name_H-M   'P 1'
#
loop_
_entity.id
_entity.type
_entity.pdbx_description
1 polymer ?
#
loop_
_entity_poly.entity_id
_entity_poly.type
_entity_poly.pdbx_seq_one_letter_code
_entity_poly.pdbx_strand_id
1 'polypeptide(L)'
;LISLMITALVSAVLSLTQIITREAIWLPFSLFILFTTLEGCYTTLWLQQPERRLLNHTAYRTAELLLLTLLLRLFTWLVVGNWPALADLPDILRLPQLIFLEGHFLFAGVLTLFAWERAISLGATFSNLAIDQAEVYYYTQPSKGRDASDKPVRTNRRAIVLTFFRQWIGGAFILAFVTAMSNFDVVDVYKGSSLALARQGLPTELLLFLLVYFLAGLTLLSQAQLAAMNARWLINGVTRTGHVEKSWHRYTLVLLGSIALLAAFLPIGSTFAISSILNGLLQGILAVGSFLLSLLSTLMALFFSLFSGEPTPETAEPLLQPTLPPIPTPTAVPSAQPPAIIDAGLITSSLFWAVAIVMSVVAISFFLRERGVTVKTAVLKTLWQRFREWLRLAWREAGNQVQDWQQAVRTRLQRNPQENEADQPPWRFIRLNALSPREQIRYFYLSTVKRASDKGVARQQAETPLEFAQDLKEQWPEAKEDVDALTDAFLEARYGRSPIEAEDVNPVKKRWRQVKSSLRRK
;
A
#
# COMPACT_ATOMS: atom_id res chain seq x y z
N LEU A 1 -17.15 22.60 -1.42
CA LEU A 1 -16.11 23.27 -2.24
C LEU A 1 -14.70 22.97 -1.74
N ILE A 2 -14.37 23.25 -0.46
CA ILE A 2 -13.04 22.92 0.11
C ILE A 2 -12.68 21.44 -0.11
N SER A 3 -13.58 20.53 0.27
CA SER A 3 -13.38 19.08 0.09
C SER A 3 -13.16 18.69 -1.38
N LEU A 4 -13.91 19.27 -2.32
CA LEU A 4 -13.73 19.01 -3.76
C LEU A 4 -12.37 19.49 -4.27
N MET A 5 -11.93 20.68 -3.84
CA MET A 5 -10.63 21.23 -4.23
C MET A 5 -9.49 20.34 -3.73
N ILE A 6 -9.51 19.94 -2.46
CA ILE A 6 -8.47 19.10 -1.88
C ILE A 6 -8.49 17.70 -2.49
N THR A 7 -9.68 17.11 -2.65
CA THR A 7 -9.84 15.79 -3.27
C THR A 7 -9.28 15.80 -4.69
N ALA A 8 -9.63 16.79 -5.52
CA ALA A 8 -9.11 16.90 -6.87
C ALA A 8 -7.57 16.98 -6.90
N LEU A 9 -6.96 17.75 -5.98
CA LEU A 9 -5.50 17.86 -5.89
C LEU A 9 -4.85 16.50 -5.57
N VAL A 10 -5.37 15.79 -4.57
CA VAL A 10 -4.78 14.51 -4.13
C VAL A 10 -5.10 13.39 -5.11
N SER A 11 -6.28 13.39 -5.71
CA SER A 11 -6.67 12.46 -6.77
C SER A 11 -5.81 12.58 -8.03
N ALA A 12 -5.30 13.77 -8.33
CA ALA A 12 -4.31 13.94 -9.39
C ALA A 12 -3.00 13.19 -9.08
N VAL A 13 -2.54 13.23 -7.82
CA VAL A 13 -1.37 12.45 -7.37
C VAL A 13 -1.64 10.96 -7.48
N LEU A 14 -2.82 10.50 -7.05
CA LEU A 14 -3.24 9.09 -7.21
C LEU A 14 -3.30 8.66 -8.69
N SER A 15 -3.79 9.53 -9.57
CA SER A 15 -3.81 9.29 -11.01
C SER A 15 -2.39 9.13 -11.56
N LEU A 16 -1.43 9.94 -11.11
CA LEU A 16 -0.03 9.79 -11.49
C LEU A 16 0.57 8.49 -10.95
N THR A 17 0.29 8.14 -9.70
CA THR A 17 0.73 6.86 -9.12
C THR A 17 0.19 5.67 -9.90
N GLN A 18 -1.07 5.72 -10.35
CA GLN A 18 -1.65 4.71 -11.22
C GLN A 18 -0.93 4.59 -12.56
N ILE A 19 -0.53 5.71 -13.17
CA ILE A 19 0.22 5.70 -14.44
C ILE A 19 1.61 5.07 -14.23
N ILE A 20 2.30 5.46 -13.16
CA ILE A 20 3.65 4.96 -12.84
C ILE A 20 3.65 3.47 -12.47
N THR A 21 2.73 3.04 -11.61
CA THR A 21 2.65 1.65 -11.11
C THR A 21 1.92 0.71 -12.06
N ARG A 22 1.13 1.26 -13.00
CA ARG A 22 0.21 0.52 -13.89
C ARG A 22 -0.83 -0.33 -13.15
N GLU A 23 -1.15 0.04 -11.91
CA GLU A 23 -2.16 -0.61 -11.08
C GLU A 23 -3.44 0.23 -11.06
N ALA A 24 -4.59 -0.34 -11.47
CA ALA A 24 -5.88 0.35 -11.45
C ALA A 24 -6.52 0.48 -10.03
N ILE A 25 -5.71 0.30 -8.98
CA ILE A 25 -6.12 0.19 -7.57
C ILE A 25 -6.19 1.57 -6.91
N TRP A 26 -5.53 2.59 -7.49
CA TRP A 26 -5.34 3.89 -6.83
C TRP A 26 -6.54 4.85 -6.95
N LEU A 27 -7.23 4.90 -8.10
CA LEU A 27 -8.37 5.82 -8.28
C LEU A 27 -9.50 5.66 -7.25
N PRO A 28 -9.90 4.44 -6.81
CA PRO A 28 -10.89 4.25 -5.74
C PRO A 28 -10.57 5.00 -4.44
N PHE A 29 -9.29 5.20 -4.09
CA PHE A 29 -8.89 5.97 -2.90
C PHE A 29 -9.32 7.45 -2.96
N SER A 30 -9.63 7.98 -4.16
CA SER A 30 -10.22 9.32 -4.31
C SER A 30 -11.54 9.48 -3.55
N LEU A 31 -12.36 8.42 -3.50
CA LEU A 31 -13.63 8.44 -2.75
C LEU A 31 -13.37 8.50 -1.25
N PHE A 32 -12.36 7.77 -0.77
CA PHE A 32 -11.96 7.80 0.63
C PHE A 32 -11.39 9.16 1.04
N ILE A 33 -10.61 9.79 0.16
CA ILE A 33 -10.11 11.15 0.35
C ILE A 33 -11.27 12.16 0.39
N LEU A 34 -12.26 12.02 -0.49
CA LEU A 34 -13.45 12.87 -0.47
C LEU A 34 -14.20 12.74 0.86
N PHE A 35 -14.41 11.51 1.33
CA PHE A 35 -15.01 11.25 2.63
C PHE A 35 -14.19 11.90 3.76
N THR A 36 -12.88 11.69 3.77
CA THR A 36 -11.97 12.24 4.79
C THR A 36 -11.98 13.78 4.81
N THR A 37 -11.98 14.41 3.65
CA THR A 37 -11.99 15.88 3.54
C THR A 37 -13.35 16.48 3.87
N LEU A 38 -14.45 15.77 3.61
CA LEU A 38 -15.79 16.15 4.06
C LEU A 38 -15.90 16.07 5.57
N GLU A 39 -15.47 14.95 6.15
CA GLU A 39 -15.46 14.72 7.59
C GLU A 39 -14.61 15.77 8.30
N GLY A 40 -13.37 16.01 7.85
CA GLY A 40 -12.49 17.05 8.42
C GLY A 40 -13.06 18.47 8.34
N CYS A 41 -13.76 18.82 7.25
CA CYS A 41 -14.45 20.11 7.14
C CYS A 41 -15.64 20.19 8.12
N TYR A 42 -16.45 19.12 8.19
CA TYR A 42 -17.62 19.06 9.05
C TYR A 42 -17.23 19.15 10.53
N THR A 43 -16.26 18.36 10.97
CA THR A 43 -15.78 18.35 12.36
C THR A 43 -15.14 19.67 12.75
N THR A 44 -14.50 20.38 11.81
CA THR A 44 -14.00 21.74 12.05
C THR A 44 -15.11 22.73 12.32
N LEU A 45 -16.17 22.73 11.53
CA LEU A 45 -17.33 23.60 11.77
C LEU A 45 -18.06 23.21 13.05
N TRP A 46 -18.15 21.92 13.35
CA TRP A 46 -18.80 21.40 14.55
C TRP A 46 -18.06 21.79 15.83
N LEU A 47 -16.72 21.65 15.87
CA LEU A 47 -15.90 22.04 17.04
C LEU A 47 -15.90 23.55 17.30
N GLN A 48 -16.18 24.37 16.29
CA GLN A 48 -16.22 25.83 16.43
C GLN A 48 -17.52 26.37 17.02
N GLN A 49 -18.54 25.52 17.19
CA GLN A 49 -19.80 25.93 17.81
C GLN A 49 -19.58 26.39 19.26
N PRO A 50 -20.25 27.48 19.72
CA PRO A 50 -20.03 28.04 21.06
C PRO A 50 -20.20 27.02 22.20
N GLU A 51 -21.17 26.11 22.05
CA GLU A 51 -21.49 25.05 23.02
C GLU A 51 -20.38 24.01 23.20
N ARG A 52 -19.43 23.96 22.25
CA ARG A 52 -18.40 22.92 22.17
C ARG A 52 -17.00 23.42 22.51
N ARG A 53 -16.85 24.71 22.85
CA ARG A 53 -15.56 25.35 23.21
C ARG A 53 -14.83 24.70 24.39
N LEU A 54 -15.57 24.02 25.28
CA LEU A 54 -15.01 23.34 26.45
C LEU A 54 -14.48 21.93 26.14
N LEU A 55 -14.72 21.41 24.93
CA LEU A 55 -14.19 20.11 24.53
C LEU A 55 -12.67 20.20 24.31
N ASN A 56 -11.98 19.11 24.60
CA ASN A 56 -10.56 19.04 24.29
C ASN A 56 -10.39 18.76 22.78
N HIS A 57 -10.12 19.83 22.02
CA HIS A 57 -10.00 19.76 20.56
C HIS A 57 -8.90 18.78 20.11
N THR A 58 -7.77 18.73 20.81
CA THR A 58 -6.65 17.85 20.39
C THR A 58 -7.02 16.39 20.56
N ALA A 59 -7.65 16.02 21.69
CA ALA A 59 -8.12 14.66 21.94
C ALA A 59 -9.14 14.22 20.87
N TYR A 60 -10.08 15.09 20.50
CA TYR A 60 -11.04 14.80 19.42
C TYR A 60 -10.36 14.58 18.08
N ARG A 61 -9.39 15.44 17.71
CA ARG A 61 -8.65 15.30 16.45
C ARG A 61 -7.82 14.03 16.40
N THR A 62 -7.21 13.63 17.52
CA THR A 62 -6.50 12.35 17.61
C THR A 62 -7.46 11.18 17.45
N ALA A 63 -8.62 11.20 18.10
CA ALA A 63 -9.64 10.15 17.94
C ALA A 63 -10.17 10.07 16.51
N GLU A 64 -10.43 11.21 15.86
CA GLU A 64 -10.85 11.32 14.47
C GLU A 64 -9.81 10.70 13.53
N LEU A 65 -8.52 11.06 13.70
CA LEU A 65 -7.43 10.51 12.90
C LEU A 65 -7.30 9.00 13.08
N LEU A 66 -7.36 8.50 14.33
CA LEU A 66 -7.35 7.06 14.60
C LEU A 66 -8.51 6.34 13.89
N LEU A 67 -9.72 6.89 13.98
CA LEU A 67 -10.88 6.34 13.29
C LEU A 67 -10.70 6.33 11.76
N LEU A 68 -10.19 7.41 11.18
CA LEU A 68 -9.89 7.49 9.76
C LEU A 68 -8.81 6.49 9.34
N THR A 69 -7.77 6.25 10.15
CA THR A 69 -6.76 5.24 9.84
C THR A 69 -7.31 3.82 9.87
N LEU A 70 -8.22 3.51 10.80
CA LEU A 70 -8.90 2.21 10.85
C LEU A 70 -9.82 2.02 9.64
N LEU A 71 -10.60 3.04 9.29
CA LEU A 71 -11.46 3.01 8.10
C LEU A 71 -10.64 2.90 6.81
N LEU A 72 -9.51 3.59 6.73
CA LEU A 72 -8.60 3.49 5.60
C LEU A 72 -8.06 2.07 5.47
N ARG A 73 -7.69 1.42 6.59
CA ARG A 73 -7.19 0.05 6.54
C ARG A 73 -8.24 -0.92 6.00
N LEU A 74 -9.49 -0.80 6.47
CA LEU A 74 -10.60 -1.58 5.95
C LEU A 74 -10.85 -1.31 4.46
N PHE A 75 -10.73 -0.04 4.05
CA PHE A 75 -10.89 0.36 2.66
C PHE A 75 -9.76 -0.19 1.77
N THR A 76 -8.51 -0.20 2.25
CA THR A 76 -7.38 -0.80 1.54
C THR A 76 -7.64 -2.29 1.27
N TRP A 77 -8.12 -3.05 2.27
CA TRP A 77 -8.48 -4.46 2.07
C TRP A 77 -9.60 -4.66 1.06
N LEU A 78 -10.59 -3.75 1.04
CA LEU A 78 -11.68 -3.78 0.07
C LEU A 78 -11.20 -3.54 -1.36
N VAL A 79 -10.28 -2.59 -1.56
CA VAL A 79 -9.82 -2.18 -2.90
C VAL A 79 -8.74 -3.13 -3.45
N VAL A 80 -7.80 -3.58 -2.61
CA VAL A 80 -6.74 -4.52 -3.00
C VAL A 80 -7.26 -5.96 -3.07
N GLY A 81 -8.33 -6.29 -2.33
CA GLY A 81 -8.90 -7.64 -2.28
C GLY A 81 -8.15 -8.61 -1.38
N ASN A 82 -7.22 -8.13 -0.56
CA ASN A 82 -6.39 -8.93 0.36
C ASN A 82 -7.00 -9.02 1.77
N TRP A 83 -8.26 -9.43 1.85
CA TRP A 83 -8.87 -9.69 3.16
C TRP A 83 -8.07 -10.76 3.92
N PRO A 84 -7.71 -10.51 5.20
CA PRO A 84 -6.93 -11.46 5.96
C PRO A 84 -7.70 -12.77 6.10
N ALA A 85 -7.12 -13.87 5.60
CA ALA A 85 -7.73 -15.19 5.74
C ALA A 85 -7.68 -15.66 7.21
N LEU A 86 -8.67 -16.44 7.63
CA LEU A 86 -8.70 -17.01 8.98
C LEU A 86 -7.48 -17.90 9.28
N ALA A 87 -6.86 -18.45 8.24
CA ALA A 87 -5.63 -19.24 8.33
C ALA A 87 -4.39 -18.40 8.70
N ASP A 88 -4.36 -17.11 8.34
CA ASP A 88 -3.22 -16.22 8.53
C ASP A 88 -3.31 -15.45 9.87
N LEU A 89 -4.46 -15.53 10.56
CA LEU A 89 -4.67 -14.91 11.87
C LEU A 89 -3.55 -15.19 12.89
N PRO A 90 -3.01 -16.42 13.03
CA PRO A 90 -1.93 -16.69 13.97
C PRO A 90 -0.66 -15.89 13.66
N ASP A 91 -0.34 -15.68 12.39
CA ASP A 91 0.86 -14.96 11.97
C ASP A 91 0.66 -13.44 12.03
N ILE A 92 -0.54 -12.96 11.70
CA ILE A 92 -1.01 -11.57 11.90
C ILE A 92 -0.96 -11.20 13.40
N LEU A 93 -1.35 -12.12 14.28
CA LEU A 93 -1.28 -11.97 15.73
C LEU A 93 0.15 -12.12 16.28
N ARG A 94 1.13 -12.60 15.51
CA ARG A 94 2.54 -12.65 15.93
C ARG A 94 3.32 -11.43 15.44
N LEU A 95 2.99 -10.92 14.26
CA LEU A 95 3.69 -9.82 13.59
C LEU A 95 2.70 -8.71 13.19
N PRO A 96 2.17 -7.94 14.16
CA PRO A 96 1.14 -6.93 13.89
C PRO A 96 1.64 -5.80 12.98
N GLN A 97 2.94 -5.53 13.01
CA GLN A 97 3.59 -4.51 12.19
C GLN A 97 3.39 -4.74 10.68
N LEU A 98 3.32 -5.99 10.22
CA LEU A 98 3.14 -6.32 8.80
C LEU A 98 1.78 -5.84 8.25
N ILE A 99 0.79 -5.67 9.12
CA ILE A 99 -0.54 -5.16 8.75
C ILE A 99 -0.46 -3.66 8.43
N PHE A 100 0.40 -2.92 9.12
CA PHE A 100 0.49 -1.47 8.96
C PHE A 100 1.61 -1.02 8.02
N LEU A 101 2.57 -1.90 7.70
CA LEU A 101 3.71 -1.62 6.83
C LEU A 101 3.49 -1.97 5.35
N GLU A 102 2.24 -2.18 4.95
CA GLU A 102 1.89 -2.44 3.55
C GLU A 102 1.99 -1.17 2.70
N GLY A 103 2.65 -1.26 1.54
CA GLY A 103 2.96 -0.09 0.69
C GLY A 103 1.73 0.73 0.28
N HIS A 104 0.65 0.06 -0.13
CA HIS A 104 -0.61 0.71 -0.50
C HIS A 104 -1.24 1.46 0.67
N PHE A 105 -1.25 0.86 1.86
CA PHE A 105 -1.80 1.48 3.06
C PHE A 105 -0.96 2.68 3.51
N LEU A 106 0.37 2.56 3.52
CA LEU A 106 1.25 3.67 3.91
C LEU A 106 1.13 4.86 2.97
N PHE A 107 1.17 4.62 1.65
CA PHE A 107 1.06 5.70 0.68
C PHE A 107 -0.32 6.37 0.72
N ALA A 108 -1.40 5.58 0.72
CA ALA A 108 -2.75 6.13 0.87
C ALA A 108 -2.93 6.82 2.23
N GLY A 109 -2.27 6.34 3.28
CA GLY A 109 -2.27 6.92 4.63
C GLY A 109 -1.65 8.31 4.66
N VAL A 110 -0.49 8.49 4.03
CA VAL A 110 0.17 9.80 3.90
C VAL A 110 -0.71 10.78 3.13
N LEU A 111 -1.28 10.35 2.00
CA LEU A 111 -2.17 11.20 1.21
C LEU A 111 -3.46 11.56 1.96
N THR A 112 -4.03 10.61 2.70
CA THR A 112 -5.21 10.82 3.56
C THR A 112 -4.90 11.80 4.68
N LEU A 113 -3.76 11.63 5.37
CA LEU A 113 -3.32 12.52 6.44
C LEU A 113 -3.11 13.95 5.91
N PHE A 114 -2.45 14.08 4.76
CA PHE A 114 -2.31 15.36 4.08
C PHE A 114 -3.67 15.97 3.75
N ALA A 115 -4.57 15.21 3.11
CA ALA A 115 -5.90 15.70 2.76
C ALA A 115 -6.72 16.14 3.98
N TRP A 116 -6.64 15.38 5.08
CA TRP A 116 -7.29 15.69 6.35
C TRP A 116 -6.75 16.98 6.98
N GLU A 117 -5.42 17.13 7.08
CA GLU A 117 -4.79 18.35 7.59
C GLU A 117 -5.20 19.56 6.74
N ARG A 118 -5.12 19.44 5.41
CA ARG A 118 -5.51 20.51 4.49
C ARG A 118 -6.98 20.90 4.69
N ALA A 119 -7.87 19.93 4.92
CA ALA A 119 -9.29 20.18 5.12
C ALA A 119 -9.55 20.95 6.42
N ILE A 120 -8.89 20.57 7.52
CA ILE A 120 -9.00 21.27 8.81
C ILE A 120 -8.41 22.69 8.70
N SER A 121 -7.22 22.82 8.13
CA SER A 121 -6.50 24.08 7.97
C SER A 121 -7.31 25.09 7.13
N LEU A 122 -7.84 24.65 5.98
CA LEU A 122 -8.72 25.50 5.16
C LEU A 122 -10.05 25.78 5.84
N GLY A 123 -10.67 24.78 6.47
CA GLY A 123 -11.91 24.96 7.22
C GLY A 123 -11.77 26.05 8.28
N ALA A 124 -10.70 26.00 9.07
CA ALA A 124 -10.37 26.99 10.08
C ALA A 124 -10.03 28.37 9.49
N THR A 125 -9.39 28.40 8.32
CA THR A 125 -9.09 29.66 7.62
C THR A 125 -10.38 30.37 7.18
N PHE A 126 -11.33 29.62 6.60
CA PHE A 126 -12.61 30.15 6.14
C PHE A 126 -13.57 30.50 7.28
N SER A 127 -13.54 29.75 8.40
CA SER A 127 -14.30 30.12 9.59
C SER A 127 -13.82 31.44 10.19
N ASN A 128 -12.51 31.66 10.24
CA ASN A 128 -11.92 32.91 10.75
C ASN A 128 -12.17 34.08 9.79
N LEU A 129 -12.43 33.80 8.51
CA LEU A 129 -12.79 34.82 7.53
C LEU A 129 -14.23 35.33 7.73
N ALA A 130 -15.12 34.45 8.19
CA ALA A 130 -16.52 34.78 8.46
C ALA A 130 -16.63 35.93 9.48
N ILE A 131 -17.75 36.65 9.41
CA ILE A 131 -18.04 37.71 10.38
C ILE A 131 -18.50 37.03 11.67
N ASP A 132 -17.79 37.27 12.77
CA ASP A 132 -18.16 36.73 14.08
C ASP A 132 -19.45 37.39 14.61
N GLN A 133 -20.22 36.65 15.40
CA GLN A 133 -21.47 37.16 16.00
C GLN A 133 -21.21 38.40 16.87
N ALA A 134 -20.08 38.42 17.59
CA ALA A 134 -19.66 39.58 18.38
C ALA A 134 -19.38 40.82 17.50
N GLU A 135 -18.78 40.64 16.30
CA GLU A 135 -18.59 41.73 15.35
C GLU A 135 -19.92 42.28 14.84
N VAL A 136 -20.88 41.41 14.51
CA VAL A 136 -22.22 41.85 14.10
C VAL A 136 -22.89 42.64 15.21
N TYR A 137 -22.87 42.13 16.45
CA TYR A 137 -23.47 42.80 17.60
C TYR A 137 -22.86 44.19 17.83
N TYR A 138 -21.53 44.29 17.86
CA TYR A 138 -20.84 45.56 18.12
C TYR A 138 -21.04 46.62 17.01
N TYR A 139 -20.92 46.22 15.73
CA TYR A 139 -20.98 47.17 14.62
C TYR A 139 -22.40 47.59 14.24
N THR A 140 -23.42 46.82 14.63
CA THR A 140 -24.83 47.20 14.43
C THR A 140 -25.34 48.20 15.47
N GLN A 141 -24.68 48.32 16.63
CA GLN A 141 -25.04 49.30 17.64
C GLN A 141 -24.76 50.75 17.17
N PRO A 142 -25.59 51.73 17.58
CA PRO A 142 -25.34 53.15 17.33
C PRO A 142 -23.99 53.59 17.89
N SER A 143 -23.31 54.53 17.23
CA SER A 143 -21.96 54.97 17.63
C SER A 143 -21.86 55.47 19.07
N LYS A 144 -22.96 55.97 19.66
CA LYS A 144 -23.01 56.48 21.04
C LYS A 144 -23.07 55.37 22.10
N GLY A 145 -23.43 54.14 21.73
CA GLY A 145 -23.59 53.00 22.65
C GLY A 145 -22.46 51.98 22.60
N ARG A 146 -21.39 52.24 21.82
CA ARG A 146 -20.26 51.32 21.67
C ARG A 146 -19.23 51.58 22.77
N ASP A 147 -19.08 50.63 23.68
CA ASP A 147 -18.01 50.65 24.67
C ASP A 147 -16.67 50.24 24.03
N ALA A 148 -15.58 50.93 24.36
CA ALA A 148 -14.26 50.56 23.92
C ALA A 148 -13.82 49.19 24.48
N SER A 149 -14.32 48.78 25.65
CA SER A 149 -14.04 47.46 26.26
C SER A 149 -14.59 46.29 25.45
N ASP A 150 -15.72 46.50 24.76
CA ASP A 150 -16.47 45.45 24.08
C ASP A 150 -16.08 45.31 22.60
N LYS A 151 -15.05 46.05 22.18
CA LYS A 151 -14.58 46.06 20.81
C LYS A 151 -13.99 44.69 20.43
N PRO A 152 -14.53 44.00 19.41
CA PRO A 152 -14.04 42.71 18.97
C PRO A 152 -12.63 42.83 18.37
N VAL A 153 -11.85 41.75 18.49
CA VAL A 153 -10.48 41.67 17.97
C VAL A 153 -10.50 41.89 16.45
N ARG A 154 -9.68 42.82 15.95
CA ARG A 154 -9.64 43.16 14.53
C ARG A 154 -8.97 42.05 13.72
N THR A 155 -9.77 41.28 12.99
CA THR A 155 -9.25 40.25 12.10
C THR A 155 -8.75 40.84 10.77
N ASN A 156 -7.48 40.59 10.42
CA ASN A 156 -6.93 41.01 9.12
C ASN A 156 -7.37 40.06 7.99
N ARG A 157 -8.62 40.23 7.55
CA ARG A 157 -9.25 39.39 6.51
C ARG A 157 -8.49 39.40 5.17
N ARG A 158 -7.81 40.50 4.82
CA ARG A 158 -6.99 40.56 3.60
C ARG A 158 -5.81 39.57 3.67
N ALA A 159 -5.17 39.45 4.84
CA ALA A 159 -4.09 38.49 5.05
C ALA A 159 -4.60 37.04 4.99
N ILE A 160 -5.81 36.78 5.49
CA ILE A 160 -6.46 35.46 5.40
C ILE A 160 -6.70 35.07 3.92
N VAL A 161 -7.29 35.98 3.13
CA VAL A 161 -7.51 35.75 1.68
C VAL A 161 -6.19 35.53 0.95
N LEU A 162 -5.15 36.30 1.26
CA LEU A 162 -3.82 36.12 0.64
C LEU A 162 -3.19 34.77 1.03
N THR A 163 -3.39 34.33 2.27
CA THR A 163 -2.90 33.02 2.75
C THR A 163 -3.58 31.89 1.99
N PHE A 164 -4.90 31.96 1.82
CA PHE A 164 -5.64 31.00 0.97
C PHE A 164 -5.14 31.03 -0.47
N PHE A 165 -5.00 32.22 -1.07
CA PHE A 165 -4.51 32.39 -2.43
C PHE A 165 -3.13 31.74 -2.64
N ARG A 166 -2.18 31.97 -1.72
CA ARG A 166 -0.84 31.36 -1.77
C ARG A 166 -0.91 29.84 -1.70
N GLN A 167 -1.74 29.30 -0.81
CA GLN A 167 -1.93 27.85 -0.69
C GLN A 167 -2.58 27.24 -1.95
N TRP A 168 -3.58 27.92 -2.52
CA TRP A 168 -4.25 27.48 -3.74
C TRP A 168 -3.32 27.52 -4.96
N ILE A 169 -2.50 28.57 -5.11
CA ILE A 169 -1.47 28.62 -6.15
C ILE A 169 -0.39 27.55 -5.92
N GLY A 170 0.01 27.29 -4.68
CA GLY A 170 0.91 26.18 -4.34
C GLY A 170 0.39 24.82 -4.81
N GLY A 171 -0.89 24.53 -4.57
CA GLY A 171 -1.51 23.31 -5.09
C GLY A 171 -1.68 23.30 -6.61
N ALA A 172 -1.87 24.47 -7.24
CA ALA A 172 -1.86 24.58 -8.70
C ALA A 172 -0.49 24.22 -9.30
N PHE A 173 0.62 24.59 -8.64
CA PHE A 173 1.96 24.16 -9.04
C PHE A 173 2.16 22.66 -8.92
N ILE A 174 1.70 22.04 -7.82
CA ILE A 174 1.73 20.57 -7.66
C ILE A 174 0.95 19.91 -8.79
N LEU A 175 -0.24 20.43 -9.11
CA LEU A 175 -1.09 19.88 -10.15
C LEU A 175 -0.46 20.05 -11.55
N ALA A 176 0.16 21.20 -11.82
CA ALA A 176 0.90 21.44 -13.05
C ALA A 176 2.10 20.50 -13.18
N PHE A 177 2.82 20.25 -12.08
CA PHE A 177 3.92 19.29 -12.04
C PHE A 177 3.44 17.86 -12.32
N VAL A 178 2.36 17.43 -11.67
CA VAL A 178 1.73 16.12 -11.91
C VAL A 178 1.29 15.97 -13.37
N THR A 179 0.68 17.03 -13.93
CA THR A 179 0.24 17.07 -15.33
C THR A 179 1.43 16.99 -16.29
N ALA A 180 2.51 17.71 -16.01
CA ALA A 180 3.74 17.64 -16.81
C ALA A 180 4.36 16.23 -16.77
N MET A 181 4.47 15.64 -15.58
CA MET A 181 5.03 14.29 -15.39
C MET A 181 4.19 13.22 -16.12
N SER A 182 2.86 13.36 -16.08
CA SER A 182 1.94 12.45 -16.76
C SER A 182 2.07 12.49 -18.30
N ASN A 183 2.54 13.59 -18.88
CA ASN A 183 2.60 13.73 -20.33
C ASN A 183 3.77 12.94 -20.97
N PHE A 184 4.82 12.64 -20.19
CA PHE A 184 6.02 11.96 -20.72
C PHE A 184 5.81 10.46 -21.01
N ASP A 185 4.79 9.82 -20.42
CA ASP A 185 4.58 8.36 -20.51
C ASP A 185 3.41 7.96 -21.44
N VAL A 186 2.61 8.92 -21.91
CA VAL A 186 1.29 8.65 -22.53
C VAL A 186 1.33 8.59 -24.07
N VAL A 187 2.50 8.76 -24.69
CA VAL A 187 2.61 8.76 -26.17
C VAL A 187 2.28 7.39 -26.79
N ASP A 188 2.37 6.27 -26.04
CA ASP A 188 2.16 4.92 -26.60
C ASP A 188 0.96 4.12 -26.05
N VAL A 189 0.26 4.56 -24.98
CA VAL A 189 -0.60 3.64 -24.19
C VAL A 189 -2.13 3.82 -24.36
N TYR A 190 -2.66 4.97 -24.78
CA TYR A 190 -4.12 5.19 -24.83
C TYR A 190 -4.65 5.53 -26.23
N LYS A 191 -4.98 4.49 -27.02
CA LYS A 191 -5.62 4.61 -28.37
C LYS A 191 -7.15 4.37 -28.39
N GLY A 192 -7.82 4.29 -27.24
CA GLY A 192 -9.15 3.66 -27.16
C GLY A 192 -10.36 4.49 -26.69
N SER A 193 -10.29 5.79 -26.38
CA SER A 193 -11.46 6.54 -25.88
C SER A 193 -12.03 7.52 -26.92
N SER A 194 -13.37 7.50 -27.06
CA SER A 194 -14.12 8.04 -28.20
C SER A 194 -14.71 9.43 -28.01
N LEU A 195 -14.37 10.16 -26.93
CA LEU A 195 -14.69 11.59 -26.80
C LEU A 195 -13.54 12.44 -27.35
N ALA A 196 -13.29 12.19 -28.64
CA ALA A 196 -12.52 12.93 -29.63
C ALA A 196 -11.44 13.91 -29.13
N LEU A 197 -10.17 13.52 -29.28
CA LEU A 197 -9.06 14.44 -29.55
C LEU A 197 -8.76 15.53 -28.49
N ALA A 198 -9.09 15.35 -27.21
CA ALA A 198 -8.83 16.36 -26.20
C ALA A 198 -7.34 16.40 -25.72
N ARG A 199 -6.45 16.78 -26.65
CA ARG A 199 -5.28 17.67 -26.47
C ARG A 199 -3.98 17.10 -25.88
N GLN A 200 -3.40 16.12 -26.58
CA GLN A 200 -1.97 15.73 -26.53
C GLN A 200 -1.47 15.13 -25.20
N GLY A 201 -1.82 13.86 -24.91
CA GLY A 201 -1.12 13.03 -23.93
C GLY A 201 -1.62 13.07 -22.48
N LEU A 202 -2.75 13.72 -22.19
CA LEU A 202 -3.29 13.80 -20.83
C LEU A 202 -4.49 12.86 -20.60
N PRO A 203 -4.50 12.06 -19.51
CA PRO A 203 -5.63 11.21 -19.17
C PRO A 203 -6.87 12.03 -18.77
N THR A 204 -8.06 11.53 -19.11
CA THR A 204 -9.34 12.25 -18.93
C THR A 204 -9.63 12.54 -17.45
N GLU A 205 -9.23 11.64 -16.55
CA GLU A 205 -9.38 11.80 -15.11
C GLU A 205 -8.60 13.01 -14.59
N LEU A 206 -7.36 13.18 -15.08
CA LEU A 206 -6.48 14.27 -14.66
C LEU A 206 -6.99 15.62 -15.14
N LEU A 207 -7.55 15.68 -16.35
CA LEU A 207 -8.24 16.88 -16.86
C LEU A 207 -9.42 17.25 -15.96
N LEU A 208 -10.23 16.26 -15.56
CA LEU A 208 -11.36 16.48 -14.65
C LEU A 208 -10.88 17.03 -13.30
N PHE A 209 -9.84 16.44 -12.71
CA PHE A 209 -9.27 16.92 -11.46
C PHE A 209 -8.71 18.34 -11.58
N LEU A 210 -8.03 18.65 -12.69
CA LEU A 210 -7.57 20.00 -12.98
C LEU A 210 -8.72 21.01 -13.02
N LEU A 211 -9.76 20.70 -13.78
CA LEU A 211 -10.93 21.56 -13.91
C LEU A 211 -11.64 21.76 -12.57
N VAL A 212 -11.88 20.68 -11.82
CA VAL A 212 -12.53 20.74 -10.49
C VAL A 212 -11.68 21.55 -9.51
N TYR A 213 -10.35 21.38 -9.50
CA TYR A 213 -9.44 22.11 -8.64
C TYR A 213 -9.50 23.63 -8.88
N PHE A 214 -9.36 24.05 -10.14
CA PHE A 214 -9.38 25.47 -10.49
C PHE A 214 -10.76 26.10 -10.30
N LEU A 215 -11.85 25.43 -10.71
CA LEU A 215 -13.20 25.95 -10.50
C LEU A 215 -13.57 26.07 -9.03
N ALA A 216 -13.25 25.05 -8.22
CA ALA A 216 -13.51 25.08 -6.79
C ALA A 216 -12.67 26.17 -6.10
N GLY A 217 -11.40 26.30 -6.46
CA GLY A 217 -10.49 27.31 -5.90
C GLY A 217 -10.88 28.74 -6.26
N LEU A 218 -11.23 29.01 -7.53
CA LEU A 218 -11.71 30.33 -7.97
C LEU A 218 -13.05 30.70 -7.33
N THR A 219 -13.96 29.73 -7.20
CA THR A 219 -15.22 29.94 -6.49
C THR A 219 -14.96 30.27 -5.03
N LEU A 220 -14.08 29.52 -4.35
CA LEU A 220 -13.68 29.80 -2.96
C LEU A 220 -13.00 31.17 -2.82
N LEU A 221 -12.14 31.55 -3.76
CA LEU A 221 -11.50 32.87 -3.77
C LEU A 221 -12.53 33.99 -3.90
N SER A 222 -13.50 33.83 -4.80
CA SER A 222 -14.60 34.78 -4.97
C SER A 222 -15.43 34.91 -3.69
N GLN A 223 -15.79 33.79 -3.05
CA GLN A 223 -16.50 33.78 -1.76
C GLN A 223 -15.66 34.44 -0.65
N ALA A 224 -14.35 34.21 -0.64
CA ALA A 224 -13.45 34.80 0.34
C ALA A 224 -13.35 36.33 0.20
N GLN A 225 -13.29 36.83 -1.04
CA GLN A 225 -13.31 38.26 -1.33
C GLN A 225 -14.65 38.88 -0.93
N LEU A 226 -15.77 38.21 -1.24
CA LEU A 226 -17.10 38.67 -0.84
C LEU A 226 -17.22 38.75 0.69
N ALA A 227 -16.75 37.73 1.43
CA ALA A 227 -16.76 37.75 2.89
C ALA A 227 -15.91 38.89 3.47
N ALA A 228 -14.72 39.14 2.90
CA ALA A 228 -13.87 40.26 3.31
C ALA A 228 -14.52 41.62 3.01
N MET A 229 -15.20 41.76 1.88
CA MET A 229 -15.93 42.97 1.50
C MET A 229 -17.15 43.21 2.40
N ASN A 230 -17.92 42.16 2.69
CA ASN A 230 -19.04 42.18 3.63
C ASN A 230 -18.62 42.67 5.01
N ALA A 231 -17.49 42.19 5.52
CA ALA A 231 -16.96 42.64 6.81
C ALA A 231 -16.59 44.13 6.80
N ARG A 232 -15.98 44.62 5.70
CA ARG A 232 -15.66 46.06 5.55
C ARG A 232 -16.91 46.92 5.52
N TRP A 233 -17.95 46.50 4.80
CA TRP A 233 -19.23 47.21 4.76
C TRP A 233 -19.88 47.28 6.13
N LEU A 234 -19.83 46.19 6.91
CA LEU A 234 -20.35 46.15 8.28
C LEU A 234 -19.60 47.14 9.18
N ILE A 235 -18.26 47.10 9.15
CA ILE A 235 -17.41 48.00 9.95
C ILE A 235 -17.66 49.47 9.60
N ASN A 236 -17.92 49.77 8.32
CA ASN A 236 -18.18 51.11 7.81
C ASN A 236 -19.66 51.54 7.90
N GLY A 237 -20.56 50.69 8.42
CA GLY A 237 -21.99 51.01 8.57
C GLY A 237 -22.76 51.15 7.25
N VAL A 238 -22.27 50.55 6.16
CA VAL A 238 -22.93 50.61 4.85
C VAL A 238 -24.13 49.65 4.83
N THR A 239 -25.33 50.17 4.57
CA THR A 239 -26.56 49.38 4.50
C THR A 239 -26.57 48.51 3.24
N ARG A 240 -26.82 47.21 3.41
CA ARG A 240 -26.80 46.24 2.31
C ARG A 240 -28.18 46.14 1.67
N THR A 241 -28.25 46.17 0.35
CA THR A 241 -29.40 45.65 -0.38
C THR A 241 -29.24 44.13 -0.52
N GLY A 242 -30.20 43.34 -0.04
CA GLY A 242 -30.09 41.86 0.05
C GLY A 242 -29.94 41.10 -1.28
N HIS A 243 -29.89 41.80 -2.42
CA HIS A 243 -29.76 41.23 -3.76
C HIS A 243 -28.30 40.93 -4.16
N VAL A 244 -27.31 41.61 -3.56
CA VAL A 244 -25.90 41.51 -3.98
C VAL A 244 -25.31 40.13 -3.72
N GLU A 245 -25.63 39.49 -2.60
CA GLU A 245 -25.04 38.19 -2.22
C GLU A 245 -25.52 37.04 -3.12
N LYS A 246 -26.83 36.99 -3.41
CA LYS A 246 -27.42 35.97 -4.29
C LYS A 246 -26.98 36.13 -5.74
N SER A 247 -26.86 37.37 -6.21
CA SER A 247 -26.43 37.64 -7.59
C SER A 247 -24.94 37.40 -7.78
N TRP A 248 -24.10 37.69 -6.77
CA TRP A 248 -22.66 37.45 -6.81
C TRP A 248 -22.30 35.98 -7.08
N HIS A 249 -22.96 35.04 -6.40
CA HIS A 249 -22.71 33.62 -6.61
C HIS A 249 -23.07 33.18 -8.03
N ARG A 250 -24.25 33.61 -8.54
CA ARG A 250 -24.68 33.31 -9.90
C ARG A 250 -23.74 33.90 -10.96
N TYR A 251 -23.38 35.18 -10.83
CA TYR A 251 -22.47 35.84 -11.77
C TYR A 251 -21.06 35.25 -11.73
N THR A 252 -20.56 34.86 -10.55
CA THR A 252 -19.28 34.16 -10.43
C THR A 252 -19.31 32.83 -11.18
N LEU A 253 -20.35 32.01 -10.96
CA LEU A 253 -20.48 30.71 -11.62
C LEU A 253 -20.67 30.86 -13.13
N VAL A 254 -21.48 31.82 -13.58
CA VAL A 254 -21.66 32.11 -15.01
C VAL A 254 -20.34 32.57 -15.63
N LEU A 255 -19.63 33.50 -15.00
CA LEU A 255 -18.34 33.99 -15.50
C LEU A 255 -17.31 32.85 -15.58
N LEU A 256 -17.16 32.05 -14.51
CA LEU A 256 -16.24 30.91 -14.49
C LEU A 256 -16.63 29.84 -15.50
N GLY A 257 -17.93 29.53 -15.62
CA GLY A 257 -18.46 28.59 -16.60
C GLY A 257 -18.22 29.08 -18.03
N SER A 258 -18.42 30.36 -18.32
CA SER A 258 -18.14 30.97 -19.62
C SER A 258 -16.65 30.98 -19.94
N ILE A 259 -15.77 31.30 -18.98
CA ILE A 259 -14.31 31.22 -19.17
C ILE A 259 -13.87 29.77 -19.41
N ALA A 260 -14.40 28.81 -18.65
CA ALA A 260 -14.12 27.40 -18.84
C ALA A 260 -14.61 26.89 -20.21
N LEU A 261 -15.79 27.32 -20.64
CA LEU A 261 -16.33 27.05 -21.97
C LEU A 261 -15.42 27.64 -23.04
N LEU A 262 -15.06 28.93 -22.93
CA LEU A 262 -14.14 29.60 -23.85
C LEU A 262 -12.78 28.90 -23.91
N ALA A 263 -12.22 28.47 -22.77
CA ALA A 263 -10.97 27.71 -22.71
C ALA A 263 -11.10 26.31 -23.38
N ALA A 264 -12.25 25.67 -23.24
CA ALA A 264 -12.55 24.39 -23.89
C ALA A 264 -12.70 24.53 -25.41
N PHE A 265 -13.15 25.69 -25.91
CA PHE A 265 -13.20 26.00 -27.34
C PHE A 265 -11.94 26.66 -27.88
N LEU A 266 -11.06 27.17 -27.02
CA LEU A 266 -9.81 27.81 -27.44
C LEU A 266 -8.93 26.77 -28.14
N PRO A 267 -8.59 26.91 -29.42
CA PRO A 267 -7.64 26.04 -30.08
C PRO A 267 -6.29 26.27 -29.40
N ILE A 268 -5.82 25.32 -28.60
CA ILE A 268 -4.43 25.31 -28.13
C ILE A 268 -3.62 24.93 -29.37
N GLY A 269 -3.38 25.94 -30.22
CA GLY A 269 -2.50 25.83 -31.38
C GLY A 269 -1.18 25.24 -30.91
N SER A 270 -0.65 24.34 -31.74
CA SER A 270 0.60 23.60 -31.56
C SER A 270 1.60 24.31 -30.64
N THR A 271 1.61 23.93 -29.35
CA THR A 271 2.70 24.23 -28.39
C THR A 271 4.05 23.66 -28.86
N PHE A 272 4.08 23.01 -30.03
CA PHE A 272 5.23 22.59 -30.79
C PHE A 272 6.29 23.70 -30.95
N ALA A 273 5.90 24.97 -31.16
CA ALA A 273 6.86 26.07 -31.30
C ALA A 273 7.51 26.48 -29.95
N ILE A 274 6.73 26.47 -28.86
CA ILE A 274 7.25 26.82 -27.53
C ILE A 274 8.09 25.67 -26.98
N SER A 275 7.65 24.42 -27.19
CA SER A 275 8.39 23.22 -26.78
C SER A 275 9.69 23.05 -27.58
N SER A 276 9.73 23.40 -28.87
CA SER A 276 10.97 23.35 -29.65
C SER A 276 11.98 24.40 -29.18
N ILE A 277 11.55 25.62 -28.84
CA ILE A 277 12.41 26.67 -28.28
C ILE A 277 12.92 26.24 -26.89
N LEU A 278 12.05 25.72 -26.03
CA LEU A 278 12.44 25.29 -24.67
C LEU A 278 13.39 24.09 -24.71
N ASN A 279 13.15 23.12 -25.58
CA ASN A 279 14.04 21.97 -25.78
C ASN A 279 15.39 22.42 -26.36
N GLY A 280 15.39 23.35 -27.31
CA GLY A 280 16.62 23.95 -27.84
C GLY A 280 17.43 24.68 -26.77
N LEU A 281 16.75 25.41 -25.87
CA LEU A 281 17.38 26.11 -24.75
C LEU A 281 17.96 25.13 -23.72
N LEU A 282 17.24 24.07 -23.38
CA LEU A 282 17.71 23.00 -22.50
C LEU A 282 18.93 22.29 -23.08
N GLN A 283 18.86 21.89 -24.37
CA GLN A 283 19.99 21.30 -25.08
C GLN A 283 21.18 22.25 -25.17
N GLY A 284 20.95 23.55 -25.37
CA GLY A 284 22.00 24.56 -25.32
C GLY A 284 22.70 24.63 -23.97
N ILE A 285 21.95 24.63 -22.87
CA ILE A 285 22.51 24.61 -21.50
C ILE A 285 23.34 23.34 -21.27
N LEU A 286 22.80 22.17 -21.63
CA LEU A 286 23.50 20.90 -21.47
C LEU A 286 24.76 20.84 -22.34
N ALA A 287 24.70 21.34 -23.58
CA ALA A 287 25.85 21.43 -24.48
C ALA A 287 26.93 22.34 -23.90
N VAL A 288 26.59 23.52 -23.39
CA VAL A 288 27.55 24.42 -22.71
C VAL A 288 28.17 23.73 -21.49
N GLY A 289 27.36 23.04 -20.67
CA GLY A 289 27.86 22.27 -19.53
C GLY A 289 28.85 21.17 -19.95
N SER A 290 28.51 20.39 -20.98
CA SER A 290 29.39 19.36 -21.53
C SER A 290 30.67 19.93 -22.14
N PHE A 291 30.59 21.09 -22.78
CA PHE A 291 31.73 21.79 -23.35
C PHE A 291 32.68 22.26 -22.25
N LEU A 292 32.16 22.87 -21.18
CA LEU A 292 32.97 23.27 -20.02
C LEU A 292 33.63 22.07 -19.33
N LEU A 293 32.89 20.97 -19.16
CA LEU A 293 33.44 19.74 -18.57
C LEU A 293 34.52 19.13 -19.46
N SER A 294 34.30 19.09 -20.77
CA SER A 294 35.28 18.60 -21.76
C SER A 294 36.53 19.49 -21.80
N LEU A 295 36.36 20.82 -21.77
CA LEU A 295 37.46 21.78 -21.67
C LEU A 295 38.28 21.54 -20.39
N LEU A 296 37.61 21.39 -19.25
CA LEU A 296 38.25 21.10 -17.96
C LEU A 296 38.98 19.75 -17.99
N SER A 297 38.36 18.71 -18.55
CA SER A 297 38.96 17.39 -18.71
C SER A 297 40.20 17.44 -19.62
N THR A 298 40.16 18.24 -20.69
CA THR A 298 41.27 18.40 -21.62
C THR A 298 42.42 19.18 -20.99
N LEU A 299 42.11 20.24 -20.22
CA LEU A 299 43.10 20.98 -19.44
C LEU A 299 43.75 20.09 -18.36
N MET A 300 42.96 19.25 -17.67
CA MET A 300 43.48 18.24 -16.75
C MET A 300 44.37 17.23 -17.47
N ALA A 301 43.95 16.73 -18.64
CA ALA A 301 44.75 15.79 -19.42
C ALA A 301 46.07 16.40 -19.90
N LEU A 302 46.07 17.67 -20.34
CA LEU A 302 47.30 18.41 -20.69
C LEU A 302 48.19 18.63 -19.48
N PHE A 303 47.60 18.97 -18.32
CA PHE A 303 48.34 19.10 -17.06
C PHE A 303 48.98 17.76 -16.67
N PHE A 304 48.27 16.64 -16.72
CA PHE A 304 48.83 15.32 -16.46
C PHE A 304 49.86 14.91 -17.52
N SER A 305 49.68 15.29 -18.78
CA SER A 305 50.64 15.07 -19.87
C SER A 305 51.97 15.81 -19.65
N LEU A 306 52.02 16.87 -18.83
CA LEU A 306 53.26 17.55 -18.44
C LEU A 306 54.05 16.78 -17.37
N PHE A 307 53.38 15.93 -16.59
CA PHE A 307 54.00 15.07 -15.55
C PHE A 307 54.15 13.61 -15.99
N SER A 308 53.46 13.21 -17.05
CA SER A 308 53.51 11.86 -17.60
C SER A 308 54.45 11.88 -18.79
N GLY A 309 55.63 11.28 -18.66
CA GLY A 309 56.47 10.97 -19.83
C GLY A 309 55.65 10.18 -20.85
N GLU A 310 55.93 10.39 -22.14
CA GLU A 310 55.15 9.84 -23.27
C GLU A 310 54.58 8.45 -22.94
N PRO A 311 53.25 8.24 -23.09
CA PRO A 311 52.75 6.88 -23.15
C PRO A 311 53.40 6.24 -24.37
N THR A 312 54.35 5.36 -24.12
CA THR A 312 54.79 4.38 -25.12
C THR A 312 53.50 3.76 -25.64
N PRO A 313 53.25 3.69 -26.96
CA PRO A 313 52.13 2.92 -27.45
C PRO A 313 52.39 1.49 -26.98
N GLU A 314 51.73 1.08 -25.90
CA GLU A 314 51.56 -0.32 -25.60
C GLU A 314 50.89 -0.89 -26.84
N THR A 315 51.72 -1.53 -27.65
CA THR A 315 51.28 -2.60 -28.53
C THR A 315 50.34 -3.39 -27.67
N ALA A 316 49.06 -3.44 -28.06
CA ALA A 316 48.10 -4.32 -27.44
C ALA A 316 48.63 -5.74 -27.64
N GLU A 317 49.51 -6.19 -26.74
CA GLU A 317 49.67 -7.59 -26.48
C GLU A 317 48.28 -8.07 -26.11
N PRO A 318 47.77 -9.14 -26.74
CA PRO A 318 46.57 -9.76 -26.25
C PRO A 318 46.86 -10.12 -24.80
N LEU A 319 46.23 -9.38 -23.88
CA LEU A 319 46.24 -9.75 -22.48
C LEU A 319 45.69 -11.18 -22.44
N LEU A 320 46.60 -12.13 -22.30
CA LEU A 320 46.27 -13.41 -21.73
C LEU A 320 45.52 -13.06 -20.45
N GLN A 321 44.22 -13.34 -20.45
CA GLN A 321 43.40 -13.24 -19.27
C GLN A 321 44.22 -13.85 -18.13
N PRO A 322 44.46 -13.14 -17.02
CA PRO A 322 44.92 -13.80 -15.82
C PRO A 322 43.93 -14.93 -15.59
N THR A 323 44.41 -16.17 -15.69
CA THR A 323 43.64 -17.29 -15.18
C THR A 323 43.49 -16.97 -13.71
N LEU A 324 42.31 -16.47 -13.35
CA LEU A 324 41.92 -16.33 -11.96
C LEU A 324 42.23 -17.67 -11.31
N PRO A 325 43.01 -17.72 -10.22
CA PRO A 325 43.02 -18.93 -9.42
C PRO A 325 41.56 -19.27 -9.14
N PRO A 326 41.17 -20.57 -9.19
CA PRO A 326 39.79 -20.96 -8.93
C PRO A 326 39.39 -20.30 -7.62
N ILE A 327 38.43 -19.37 -7.71
CA ILE A 327 37.80 -18.80 -6.53
C ILE A 327 37.32 -20.03 -5.76
N PRO A 328 37.80 -20.28 -4.52
CA PRO A 328 37.17 -21.29 -3.70
C PRO A 328 35.70 -20.89 -3.67
N THR A 329 34.86 -21.77 -4.18
CA THR A 329 33.40 -21.64 -4.09
C THR A 329 33.14 -21.11 -2.70
N PRO A 330 32.48 -19.95 -2.51
CA PRO A 330 32.14 -19.53 -1.17
C PRO A 330 31.39 -20.71 -0.59
N THR A 331 32.04 -21.39 0.36
CA THR A 331 31.37 -22.38 1.18
C THR A 331 30.18 -21.61 1.67
N ALA A 332 28.98 -22.06 1.31
CA ALA A 332 27.77 -21.49 1.85
C ALA A 332 27.96 -21.56 3.35
N VAL A 333 28.36 -20.44 3.97
CA VAL A 333 28.23 -20.26 5.39
C VAL A 333 26.75 -20.49 5.57
N PRO A 334 26.32 -21.57 6.27
CA PRO A 334 24.91 -21.74 6.54
C PRO A 334 24.49 -20.43 7.15
N SER A 335 23.58 -19.72 6.48
CA SER A 335 23.04 -18.46 6.96
C SER A 335 22.70 -18.72 8.41
N ALA A 336 23.47 -18.15 9.34
CA ALA A 336 23.17 -18.27 10.74
C ALA A 336 21.76 -17.71 10.85
N GLN A 337 20.78 -18.60 11.03
CA GLN A 337 19.44 -18.18 11.36
C GLN A 337 19.63 -17.21 12.53
N PRO A 338 19.11 -15.97 12.43
CA PRO A 338 19.19 -15.06 13.56
C PRO A 338 18.69 -15.84 14.77
N PRO A 339 19.40 -15.79 15.92
CA PRO A 339 19.05 -16.59 17.08
C PRO A 339 17.57 -16.39 17.33
N ALA A 340 16.83 -17.50 17.45
CA ALA A 340 15.43 -17.48 17.80
C ALA A 340 15.31 -16.65 19.08
N ILE A 341 14.90 -15.39 18.92
CA ILE A 341 14.66 -14.50 20.04
C ILE A 341 13.47 -15.13 20.75
N ILE A 342 13.81 -15.76 21.86
CA ILE A 342 12.94 -16.27 22.93
C ILE A 342 11.67 -15.42 22.99
N ASP A 343 10.51 -16.03 22.69
CA ASP A 343 9.13 -15.80 23.17
C ASP A 343 8.71 -14.43 23.76
N ALA A 344 9.32 -13.32 23.33
CA ALA A 344 8.95 -11.94 23.67
C ALA A 344 7.98 -11.35 22.64
N GLY A 345 7.88 -11.96 21.45
CA GLY A 345 6.96 -11.55 20.39
C GLY A 345 5.49 -11.72 20.77
N LEU A 346 5.14 -12.74 21.57
CA LEU A 346 3.75 -13.00 21.97
C LEU A 346 3.25 -11.96 22.99
N ILE A 347 4.10 -11.56 23.95
CA ILE A 347 3.76 -10.53 24.95
C ILE A 347 3.67 -9.16 24.29
N THR A 348 4.64 -8.80 23.45
CA THR A 348 4.65 -7.52 22.72
C THR A 348 3.46 -7.41 21.76
N SER A 349 3.12 -8.51 21.06
CA SER A 349 1.97 -8.52 20.16
C SER A 349 0.63 -8.50 20.90
N SER A 350 0.48 -9.26 21.99
CA SER A 350 -0.75 -9.22 22.79
C SER A 350 -0.99 -7.86 23.44
N LEU A 351 0.08 -7.18 23.92
CA LEU A 351 0.03 -5.83 24.42
C LEU A 351 -0.33 -4.83 23.31
N PHE A 352 0.28 -4.97 22.13
CA PHE A 352 -0.05 -4.16 20.96
C PHE A 352 -1.54 -4.26 20.61
N TRP A 353 -2.09 -5.47 20.51
CA TRP A 353 -3.50 -5.67 20.20
C TRP A 353 -4.42 -5.19 21.32
N ALA A 354 -4.05 -5.38 22.59
CA ALA A 354 -4.80 -4.83 23.72
C ALA A 354 -4.87 -3.31 23.66
N VAL A 355 -3.73 -2.64 23.41
CA VAL A 355 -3.67 -1.18 23.25
C VAL A 355 -4.41 -0.74 22.01
N ALA A 356 -4.23 -1.40 20.86
CA ALA A 356 -4.93 -1.05 19.62
C ALA A 356 -6.45 -1.20 19.74
N ILE A 357 -6.94 -2.28 20.37
CA ILE A 357 -8.37 -2.48 20.62
C ILE A 357 -8.88 -1.44 21.61
N VAL A 358 -8.19 -1.21 22.73
CA VAL A 358 -8.59 -0.19 23.71
C VAL A 358 -8.62 1.19 23.07
N MET A 359 -7.58 1.57 22.33
CA MET A 359 -7.51 2.85 21.62
C MET A 359 -8.60 2.98 20.56
N SER A 360 -8.89 1.91 19.81
CA SER A 360 -9.96 1.90 18.79
C SER A 360 -11.34 2.03 19.45
N VAL A 361 -11.60 1.26 20.51
CA VAL A 361 -12.87 1.30 21.25
C VAL A 361 -13.05 2.66 21.93
N VAL A 362 -11.99 3.21 22.53
CA VAL A 362 -12.01 4.54 23.15
C VAL A 362 -12.24 5.61 22.09
N ALA A 363 -11.53 5.59 20.95
CA ALA A 363 -11.71 6.55 19.87
C ALA A 363 -13.12 6.51 19.29
N ILE A 364 -13.64 5.32 18.98
CA ILE A 364 -15.00 5.13 18.45
C ILE A 364 -16.04 5.56 19.49
N SER A 365 -15.89 5.14 20.75
CA SER A 365 -16.81 5.49 21.83
C SER A 365 -16.81 6.99 22.11
N PHE A 366 -15.65 7.64 22.10
CA PHE A 366 -15.51 9.07 22.28
C PHE A 366 -16.20 9.81 21.13
N PHE A 367 -15.89 9.44 19.89
CA PHE A 367 -16.44 10.05 18.69
C PHE A 367 -17.98 9.92 18.61
N LEU A 368 -18.53 8.74 18.92
CA LEU A 368 -19.99 8.51 18.94
C LEU A 368 -20.68 9.26 20.09
N ARG A 369 -20.09 9.25 21.28
CA ARG A 369 -20.64 9.90 22.48
C ARG A 369 -20.71 11.41 22.30
N GLU A 370 -19.67 12.01 21.73
CA GLU A 370 -19.62 13.46 21.54
C GLU A 370 -20.57 13.97 20.45
N ARG A 371 -20.85 13.15 19.42
CA ARG A 371 -21.88 13.42 18.40
C ARG A 371 -23.32 13.28 18.91
N GLY A 372 -23.54 12.97 20.18
CA GLY A 372 -24.88 12.84 20.78
C GLY A 372 -25.63 11.57 20.35
N VAL A 373 -24.97 10.65 19.66
CA VAL A 373 -25.53 9.33 19.37
C VAL A 373 -25.46 8.53 20.67
N THR A 374 -26.57 8.51 21.40
CA THR A 374 -26.73 7.58 22.51
C THR A 374 -26.72 6.18 21.92
N VAL A 375 -25.57 5.50 22.01
CA VAL A 375 -25.44 4.11 21.60
C VAL A 375 -26.39 3.32 22.48
N LYS A 376 -27.62 3.07 21.99
CA LYS A 376 -28.60 2.24 22.70
C LYS A 376 -27.89 0.93 22.99
N THR A 377 -27.66 0.65 24.27
CA THR A 377 -26.97 -0.54 24.75
C THR A 377 -27.56 -1.82 24.14
N ALA A 378 -28.84 -1.81 23.77
CA ALA A 378 -29.51 -2.86 23.01
C ALA A 378 -28.85 -3.16 21.64
N VAL A 379 -28.55 -2.14 20.82
CA VAL A 379 -27.95 -2.31 19.48
C VAL A 379 -26.50 -2.79 19.59
N LEU A 380 -25.75 -2.20 20.53
CA LEU A 380 -24.39 -2.64 20.84
C LEU A 380 -24.39 -4.09 21.37
N LYS A 381 -25.38 -4.46 22.18
CA LYS A 381 -25.57 -5.84 22.67
C LYS A 381 -25.95 -6.80 21.54
N THR A 382 -26.72 -6.36 20.53
CA THR A 382 -27.03 -7.20 19.36
C THR A 382 -25.83 -7.38 18.43
N LEU A 383 -25.08 -6.31 18.16
CA LEU A 383 -23.81 -6.36 17.44
C LEU A 383 -22.78 -7.21 18.18
N TRP A 384 -22.69 -7.07 19.50
CA TRP A 384 -21.82 -7.87 20.37
C TRP A 384 -22.25 -9.33 20.45
N GLN A 385 -23.55 -9.62 20.41
CA GLN A 385 -24.08 -10.99 20.34
C GLN A 385 -23.78 -11.61 18.98
N ARG A 386 -24.01 -10.90 17.87
CA ARG A 386 -23.65 -11.37 16.52
C ARG A 386 -22.15 -11.57 16.37
N PHE A 387 -21.35 -10.67 16.93
CA PHE A 387 -19.90 -10.81 16.97
C PHE A 387 -19.48 -12.00 17.85
N ARG A 388 -20.10 -12.21 19.03
CA ARG A 388 -19.87 -13.42 19.85
C ARG A 388 -20.32 -14.69 19.16
N GLU A 389 -21.40 -14.67 18.39
CA GLU A 389 -21.90 -15.83 17.64
C GLU A 389 -20.98 -16.14 16.48
N TRP A 390 -20.59 -15.14 15.70
CA TRP A 390 -19.58 -15.25 14.65
C TRP A 390 -18.25 -15.75 15.22
N LEU A 391 -17.79 -15.19 16.34
CA LEU A 391 -16.58 -15.61 17.02
C LEU A 391 -16.72 -17.04 17.58
N ARG A 392 -17.87 -17.44 18.13
CA ARG A 392 -18.11 -18.82 18.59
C ARG A 392 -18.15 -19.81 17.44
N LEU A 393 -18.66 -19.41 16.26
CA LEU A 393 -18.65 -20.25 15.06
C LEU A 393 -17.22 -20.39 14.54
N ALA A 394 -16.49 -19.29 14.40
CA ALA A 394 -15.07 -19.29 14.03
C ALA A 394 -14.19 -20.08 15.04
N TRP A 395 -14.49 -19.98 16.34
CA TRP A 395 -13.82 -20.74 17.40
C TRP A 395 -14.25 -22.20 17.50
N ARG A 396 -15.43 -22.60 16.98
CA ARG A 396 -15.81 -24.02 16.86
C ARG A 396 -15.12 -24.67 15.67
N GLU A 397 -14.98 -23.94 14.57
CA GLU A 397 -14.22 -24.37 13.39
C GLU A 397 -12.72 -24.49 13.72
N ALA A 398 -12.16 -23.51 14.44
CA ALA A 398 -10.79 -23.58 14.96
C ALA A 398 -10.64 -24.58 16.12
N GLY A 399 -11.68 -24.74 16.95
CA GLY A 399 -11.71 -25.66 18.09
C GLY A 399 -11.61 -27.13 17.70
N ASN A 400 -12.18 -27.51 16.55
CA ASN A 400 -12.01 -28.85 15.98
C ASN A 400 -10.56 -29.12 15.54
N GLN A 401 -9.79 -28.09 15.16
CA GLN A 401 -8.34 -28.20 14.91
C GLN A 401 -7.49 -28.10 16.18
N VAL A 402 -7.96 -27.40 17.22
CA VAL A 402 -7.23 -27.21 18.48
C VAL A 402 -7.38 -28.41 19.42
N GLN A 403 -8.47 -29.19 19.35
CA GLN A 403 -8.59 -30.44 20.11
C GLN A 403 -7.57 -31.51 19.65
N ASP A 404 -7.28 -31.58 18.35
CA ASP A 404 -6.20 -32.41 17.80
C ASP A 404 -4.81 -31.93 18.29
N TRP A 405 -4.64 -30.61 18.46
CA TRP A 405 -3.40 -30.01 18.92
C TRP A 405 -3.18 -30.16 20.44
N GLN A 406 -4.24 -30.05 21.26
CA GLN A 406 -4.15 -30.25 22.71
C GLN A 406 -3.92 -31.72 23.09
N GLN A 407 -4.45 -32.68 22.30
CA GLN A 407 -4.11 -34.09 22.47
C GLN A 407 -2.66 -34.39 22.04
N ALA A 408 -2.16 -33.73 21.00
CA ALA A 408 -0.77 -33.86 20.51
C ALA A 408 0.28 -33.20 21.43
N VAL A 409 -0.08 -32.13 22.16
CA VAL A 409 0.82 -31.45 23.10
C VAL A 409 0.86 -32.15 24.46
N ARG A 410 -0.28 -32.66 24.96
CA ARG A 410 -0.33 -33.44 26.21
C ARG A 410 0.40 -34.79 26.08
N THR A 411 0.36 -35.44 24.91
CA THR A 411 1.15 -36.66 24.65
C THR A 411 2.66 -36.40 24.51
N ARG A 412 3.08 -35.18 24.16
CA ARG A 412 4.51 -34.81 24.11
C ARG A 412 5.09 -34.40 25.46
N LEU A 413 4.28 -33.80 26.34
CA LEU A 413 4.72 -33.35 27.66
C LEU A 413 4.69 -34.46 28.74
N GLN A 414 3.98 -35.57 28.52
CA GLN A 414 3.98 -36.72 29.44
C GLN A 414 4.98 -37.83 29.07
N ARG A 415 5.75 -37.69 27.98
CA ARG A 415 6.76 -38.69 27.61
C ARG A 415 8.08 -38.38 28.33
N ASN A 416 8.20 -38.96 29.52
CA ASN A 416 9.44 -39.01 30.28
C ASN A 416 10.53 -39.70 29.43
N PRO A 417 11.74 -39.12 29.27
CA PRO A 417 12.79 -39.65 28.39
C PRO A 417 13.63 -40.72 29.09
N GLN A 418 12.99 -41.75 29.63
CA GLN A 418 13.69 -42.93 30.12
C GLN A 418 12.76 -44.14 30.07
N GLU A 419 13.32 -45.25 29.59
CA GLU A 419 12.75 -46.59 29.44
C GLU A 419 12.14 -46.97 28.08
N ASN A 420 12.89 -47.87 27.45
CA ASN A 420 12.51 -48.99 26.59
C ASN A 420 12.50 -48.78 25.07
N GLU A 421 13.64 -49.20 24.51
CA GLU A 421 13.73 -50.06 23.32
C GLU A 421 12.55 -51.03 23.18
N ALA A 422 12.20 -51.34 21.93
CA ALA A 422 11.10 -52.19 21.48
C ALA A 422 9.70 -51.55 21.48
N ASP A 423 9.42 -50.72 20.46
CA ASP A 423 8.30 -50.92 19.53
C ASP A 423 8.23 -49.77 18.52
N GLN A 424 8.48 -50.10 17.25
CA GLN A 424 8.25 -49.18 16.14
C GLN A 424 6.75 -49.12 15.82
N PRO A 425 6.12 -47.94 15.66
CA PRO A 425 4.71 -47.87 15.32
C PRO A 425 4.46 -48.31 13.86
N PRO A 426 3.39 -49.09 13.58
CA PRO A 426 3.04 -49.50 12.23
C PRO A 426 2.49 -48.31 11.45
N TRP A 427 2.83 -48.23 10.17
CA TRP A 427 2.38 -47.16 9.29
C TRP A 427 0.85 -47.14 9.17
N ARG A 428 0.28 -46.01 9.61
CA ARG A 428 -1.12 -45.62 9.43
C ARG A 428 -1.46 -45.64 7.93
N PHE A 429 -2.59 -46.25 7.56
CA PHE A 429 -3.03 -46.49 6.19
C PHE A 429 -3.12 -45.19 5.36
N ILE A 430 -2.08 -44.91 4.56
CA ILE A 430 -2.12 -43.87 3.52
C ILE A 430 -3.03 -44.38 2.40
N ARG A 431 -4.10 -43.64 2.08
CA ARG A 431 -4.99 -43.95 0.96
C ARG A 431 -4.27 -43.65 -0.36
N LEU A 432 -3.61 -44.65 -0.93
CA LEU A 432 -2.86 -44.57 -2.21
C LEU A 432 -3.64 -43.89 -3.35
N ASN A 433 -4.97 -44.06 -3.40
CA ASN A 433 -5.82 -43.48 -4.44
C ASN A 433 -6.12 -41.98 -4.27
N ALA A 434 -5.76 -41.37 -3.12
CA ALA A 434 -5.92 -39.94 -2.89
C ALA A 434 -4.66 -39.12 -3.23
N LEU A 435 -3.57 -39.78 -3.61
CA LEU A 435 -2.31 -39.16 -4.01
C LEU A 435 -2.31 -38.89 -5.52
N SER A 436 -1.70 -37.78 -5.95
CA SER A 436 -1.49 -37.51 -7.37
C SER A 436 -0.63 -38.61 -8.02
N PRO A 437 -0.76 -38.87 -9.34
CA PRO A 437 0.05 -39.88 -10.05
C PRO A 437 1.56 -39.78 -9.76
N ARG A 438 2.07 -38.55 -9.72
CA ARG A 438 3.46 -38.22 -9.39
C ARG A 438 3.83 -38.57 -7.94
N GLU A 439 2.96 -38.31 -6.97
CA GLU A 439 3.18 -38.69 -5.57
C GLU A 439 3.09 -40.20 -5.36
N GLN A 440 2.25 -40.91 -6.12
CA GLN A 440 2.18 -42.37 -6.05
C GLN A 440 3.51 -43.02 -6.46
N ILE A 441 4.14 -42.52 -7.53
CA ILE A 441 5.46 -43.01 -7.97
C ILE A 441 6.54 -42.71 -6.92
N ARG A 442 6.55 -41.49 -6.35
CA ARG A 442 7.47 -41.14 -5.25
C ARG A 442 7.28 -42.04 -4.04
N TYR A 443 6.03 -42.34 -3.69
CA TYR A 443 5.70 -43.25 -2.61
C TYR A 443 6.24 -44.65 -2.86
N PHE A 444 6.11 -45.20 -4.07
CA PHE A 444 6.61 -46.54 -4.40
C PHE A 444 8.12 -46.64 -4.15
N TYR A 445 8.92 -45.71 -4.66
CA TYR A 445 10.38 -45.70 -4.43
C TYR A 445 10.74 -45.52 -2.95
N LEU A 446 10.17 -44.53 -2.25
CA LEU A 446 10.48 -44.28 -0.83
C LEU A 446 10.09 -45.47 0.07
N SER A 447 8.99 -46.16 -0.26
CA SER A 447 8.59 -47.37 0.46
C SER A 447 9.56 -48.55 0.22
N THR A 448 10.23 -48.59 -0.93
CA THR A 448 11.30 -49.57 -1.23
C THR A 448 12.55 -49.25 -0.43
N VAL A 449 13.00 -47.99 -0.42
CA VAL A 449 14.17 -47.54 0.37
C VAL A 449 13.99 -47.86 1.85
N LYS A 450 12.80 -47.59 2.39
CA LYS A 450 12.50 -47.92 3.79
C LYS A 450 12.57 -49.43 4.06
N ARG A 451 12.00 -50.27 3.20
CA ARG A 451 12.04 -51.74 3.36
C ARG A 451 13.46 -52.28 3.23
N ALA A 452 14.27 -51.70 2.37
CA ALA A 452 15.68 -52.04 2.26
C ALA A 452 16.42 -51.70 3.57
N SER A 453 16.12 -50.54 4.18
CA SER A 453 16.65 -50.18 5.50
C SER A 453 16.21 -51.14 6.59
N ASP A 454 14.94 -51.59 6.58
CA ASP A 454 14.44 -52.61 7.51
C ASP A 454 15.17 -53.96 7.33
N LYS A 455 15.78 -54.19 6.15
CA LYS A 455 16.60 -55.36 5.82
C LYS A 455 18.11 -55.12 5.93
N GLY A 456 18.50 -54.02 6.59
CA GLY A 456 19.90 -53.69 6.89
C GLY A 456 20.64 -52.91 5.79
N VAL A 457 19.98 -52.54 4.70
CA VAL A 457 20.56 -51.72 3.61
C VAL A 457 19.92 -50.34 3.63
N ALA A 458 20.51 -49.43 4.41
CA ALA A 458 20.01 -48.07 4.57
C ALA A 458 20.75 -47.10 3.64
N ARG A 459 19.99 -46.27 2.91
CA ARG A 459 20.53 -45.19 2.07
C ARG A 459 21.21 -44.14 2.94
N GLN A 460 22.43 -43.76 2.60
CA GLN A 460 23.13 -42.68 3.30
C GLN A 460 22.57 -41.31 2.91
N GLN A 461 22.68 -40.29 3.78
CA GLN A 461 22.09 -38.97 3.51
C GLN A 461 22.67 -38.27 2.28
N ALA A 462 23.96 -38.53 1.97
CA ALA A 462 24.67 -37.95 0.84
C ALA A 462 24.54 -38.76 -0.47
N GLU A 463 24.02 -39.98 -0.40
CA GLU A 463 24.01 -40.93 -1.52
C GLU A 463 22.88 -40.62 -2.50
N THR A 464 23.14 -40.59 -3.81
CA THR A 464 22.11 -40.31 -4.81
C THR A 464 21.16 -41.50 -5.02
N PRO A 465 19.93 -41.29 -5.54
CA PRO A 465 19.01 -42.40 -5.83
C PRO A 465 19.59 -43.46 -6.79
N LEU A 466 20.48 -43.05 -7.70
CA LEU A 466 21.18 -43.93 -8.65
C LEU A 466 22.29 -44.73 -7.98
N GLU A 467 23.04 -44.12 -7.06
CA GLU A 467 24.04 -44.82 -6.24
C GLU A 467 23.36 -45.88 -5.37
N PHE A 468 22.28 -45.50 -4.67
CA PHE A 468 21.55 -46.46 -3.82
C PHE A 468 20.89 -47.60 -4.61
N ALA A 469 20.58 -47.37 -5.89
CA ALA A 469 20.11 -48.45 -6.75
C ALA A 469 21.19 -49.53 -6.97
N GLN A 470 22.47 -49.18 -6.96
CA GLN A 470 23.57 -50.15 -7.07
C GLN A 470 23.61 -51.07 -5.85
N ASP A 471 23.51 -50.52 -4.65
CA ASP A 471 23.43 -51.26 -3.39
C ASP A 471 22.23 -52.23 -3.37
N LEU A 472 21.07 -51.77 -3.86
CA LEU A 472 19.88 -52.62 -3.98
C LEU A 472 20.08 -53.77 -4.98
N LYS A 473 20.80 -53.54 -6.09
CA LYS A 473 21.08 -54.56 -7.12
C LYS A 473 22.10 -55.59 -6.67
N GLU A 474 23.08 -55.18 -5.88
CA GLU A 474 24.08 -56.07 -5.31
C GLU A 474 23.43 -57.00 -4.28
N GLN A 475 22.58 -56.44 -3.41
CA GLN A 475 21.92 -57.20 -2.37
C GLN A 475 20.73 -58.03 -2.86
N TRP A 476 20.04 -57.61 -3.94
CA TRP A 476 18.95 -58.35 -4.58
C TRP A 476 19.12 -58.47 -6.10
N PRO A 477 20.01 -59.37 -6.56
CA PRO A 477 20.31 -59.54 -7.99
C PRO A 477 19.09 -59.94 -8.84
N GLU A 478 18.13 -60.63 -8.24
CA GLU A 478 16.88 -61.08 -8.89
C GLU A 478 15.92 -59.92 -9.22
N ALA A 479 16.12 -58.74 -8.63
CA ALA A 479 15.24 -57.57 -8.82
C ALA A 479 15.92 -56.43 -9.61
N LYS A 480 17.07 -56.68 -10.25
CA LYS A 480 17.90 -55.64 -10.89
C LYS A 480 17.11 -54.76 -11.87
N GLU A 481 16.41 -55.38 -12.81
CA GLU A 481 15.65 -54.67 -13.85
C GLU A 481 14.47 -53.87 -13.28
N ASP A 482 13.84 -54.37 -12.21
CA ASP A 482 12.70 -53.69 -11.59
C ASP A 482 13.14 -52.56 -10.66
N VAL A 483 14.33 -52.67 -10.05
CA VAL A 483 14.96 -51.59 -9.28
C VAL A 483 15.35 -50.43 -10.19
N ASP A 484 15.91 -50.72 -11.37
CA ASP A 484 16.24 -49.70 -12.37
C ASP A 484 15.02 -48.92 -12.81
N ALA A 485 14.01 -49.62 -13.32
CA ALA A 485 12.80 -48.97 -13.81
C ALA A 485 12.01 -48.23 -12.71
N LEU A 486 12.09 -48.65 -11.44
CA LEU A 486 11.51 -47.90 -10.33
C LEU A 486 12.31 -46.64 -9.98
N THR A 487 13.64 -46.71 -10.09
CA THR A 487 14.55 -45.57 -9.83
C THR A 487 14.42 -44.51 -10.92
N ASP A 488 14.35 -44.92 -12.19
CA ASP A 488 14.15 -44.01 -13.32
C ASP A 488 12.80 -43.29 -13.23
N ALA A 489 11.72 -44.02 -12.94
CA ALA A 489 10.40 -43.42 -12.72
C ALA A 489 10.40 -42.43 -11.55
N PHE A 490 11.18 -42.70 -10.49
CA PHE A 490 11.33 -41.78 -9.38
C PHE A 490 12.08 -40.50 -9.77
N LEU A 491 13.15 -40.62 -10.56
CA LEU A 491 13.91 -39.47 -11.05
C LEU A 491 13.06 -38.60 -11.95
N GLU A 492 12.29 -39.19 -12.86
CA GLU A 492 11.34 -38.44 -13.72
C GLU A 492 10.25 -37.77 -12.87
N ALA A 493 9.69 -38.46 -11.87
CA ALA A 493 8.71 -37.85 -10.96
C ALA A 493 9.31 -36.75 -10.06
N ARG A 494 10.62 -36.76 -9.81
CA ARG A 494 11.31 -35.79 -8.93
C ARG A 494 11.87 -34.59 -9.68
N TYR A 495 12.44 -34.82 -10.86
CA TYR A 495 13.19 -33.83 -11.63
C TYR A 495 12.62 -33.58 -13.04
N GLY A 496 11.74 -34.46 -13.52
CA GLY A 496 11.09 -34.35 -14.83
C GLY A 496 10.05 -33.24 -14.92
N ARG A 497 10.03 -32.56 -16.07
CA ARG A 497 9.10 -31.47 -16.39
C ARG A 497 7.82 -31.96 -17.08
N SER A 498 7.81 -33.19 -17.59
CA SER A 498 6.68 -33.78 -18.31
C SER A 498 5.52 -34.12 -17.35
N PRO A 499 4.25 -33.87 -17.72
CA PRO A 499 3.12 -34.34 -16.94
C PRO A 499 3.12 -35.87 -16.88
N ILE A 500 2.78 -36.43 -15.71
CA ILE A 500 2.69 -37.89 -15.50
C ILE A 500 1.21 -38.22 -15.39
N GLU A 501 0.72 -39.02 -16.32
CA GLU A 501 -0.69 -39.39 -16.40
C GLU A 501 -0.98 -40.62 -15.53
N ALA A 502 -2.26 -40.87 -15.25
CA ALA A 502 -2.66 -42.01 -14.43
C ALA A 502 -2.29 -43.37 -15.06
N GLU A 503 -2.17 -43.41 -16.39
CA GLU A 503 -1.81 -44.59 -17.18
C GLU A 503 -0.36 -45.04 -16.95
N ASP A 504 0.55 -44.08 -16.70
CA ASP A 504 1.97 -44.30 -16.46
C ASP A 504 2.25 -44.95 -15.09
N VAL A 505 1.32 -44.84 -14.14
CA VAL A 505 1.48 -45.34 -12.77
C VAL A 505 1.35 -46.86 -12.70
N ASN A 506 0.51 -47.46 -13.55
CA ASN A 506 0.20 -48.90 -13.49
C ASN A 506 1.42 -49.79 -13.80
N PRO A 507 2.23 -49.52 -14.83
CA PRO A 507 3.50 -50.23 -15.07
C PRO A 507 4.47 -50.12 -13.88
N VAL A 508 4.66 -48.92 -13.33
CA VAL A 508 5.58 -48.68 -12.19
C VAL A 508 5.11 -49.42 -10.94
N LYS A 509 3.80 -49.45 -10.68
CA LYS A 509 3.19 -50.19 -9.59
C LYS A 509 3.41 -51.70 -9.69
N LYS A 510 3.43 -52.26 -10.90
CA LYS A 510 3.71 -53.69 -11.13
C LYS A 510 5.16 -54.02 -10.74
N ARG A 511 6.11 -53.20 -11.21
CA ARG A 511 7.54 -53.34 -10.89
C ARG A 511 7.82 -53.16 -9.40
N TRP A 512 7.21 -52.16 -8.78
CA TRP A 512 7.27 -51.96 -7.32
C TRP A 512 6.81 -53.19 -6.53
N ARG A 513 5.73 -53.87 -6.97
CA ARG A 513 5.27 -55.12 -6.35
C ARG A 513 6.27 -56.26 -6.51
N GLN A 514 6.96 -56.34 -7.66
CA GLN A 514 8.01 -57.33 -7.90
C GLN A 514 9.21 -57.07 -6.99
N VAL A 515 9.72 -55.84 -6.92
CA VAL A 515 10.80 -55.45 -5.99
C VAL A 515 10.41 -55.76 -4.54
N LYS A 516 9.19 -55.41 -4.13
CA LYS A 516 8.67 -55.71 -2.79
C LYS A 516 8.60 -57.22 -2.51
N SER A 517 8.31 -58.04 -3.52
CA SER A 517 8.26 -59.49 -3.37
C SER A 517 9.65 -60.10 -3.18
N SER A 518 10.65 -59.60 -3.92
CA SER A 518 12.05 -60.02 -3.80
C SER A 518 12.66 -59.60 -2.46
N LEU A 519 12.36 -58.37 -2.01
CA LEU A 519 12.73 -57.86 -0.68
C LEU A 519 12.13 -58.66 0.49
N ARG A 520 11.06 -59.43 0.25
CA ARG A 520 10.41 -60.26 1.29
C ARG A 520 10.98 -61.68 1.36
N ARG A 521 11.58 -62.19 0.27
CA ARG A 521 12.08 -63.57 0.18
C ARG A 521 13.45 -63.75 0.84
N LYS A 522 14.23 -62.67 0.93
CA LYS A 522 15.44 -62.56 1.75
C LYS A 522 15.04 -61.98 3.11
#